data_AF-A0A1G8KLE9-F1
#
_entry.id   AF-A0A1G8KLE9-F1
#
_cell.length_a   1.000
_cell.length_b   1.000
_cell.length_c   1.000
_cell.angle_alpha   90.00
_cell.angle_beta   90.00
_cell.angle_gamma   90.00
#
_symmetry.space_group_name_H-M   'P 1'
#
loop_
_entity.id
_entity.type
_entity.pdbx_description
1 polymer ?
#
loop_
_entity_poly.entity_id
_entity_poly.type
_entity_poly.pdbx_seq_one_letter_code
_entity_poly.pdbx_strand_id
1 'polypeptide(L)'
;MMSNLDVLPTLANWTGAPLPKGRTLDGQSIADVLTGKAPKHPEHKPIYYYNNSVCEAVRLGDWKYREVKANNNVGGVAGSPLPAKTELFNLAYDPSERTNVIKEYPEMAQKLKALFDQYPGMKEN
;
A
#
# COMPACT_ATOMS: atom_id res chain seq x y z
N MET A 1 1.57 10.40 -5.16
CA MET A 1 1.69 9.51 -3.97
C MET A 1 3.16 9.29 -3.71
N MET A 2 3.58 9.14 -2.44
CA MET A 2 4.96 8.82 -2.04
C MET A 2 4.92 7.87 -0.83
N SER A 3 5.97 7.07 -0.67
CA SER A 3 6.23 6.13 0.42
C SER A 3 7.59 6.40 1.07
N ASN A 4 7.76 6.03 2.33
CA ASN A 4 9.08 6.04 2.97
C ASN A 4 10.08 5.09 2.27
N LEU A 5 9.57 4.04 1.61
CA LEU A 5 10.36 3.07 0.85
C LEU A 5 10.99 3.68 -0.41
N ASP A 6 10.52 4.83 -0.87
CA ASP A 6 11.04 5.52 -2.06
C ASP A 6 12.33 6.29 -1.79
N VAL A 7 12.66 6.53 -0.51
CA VAL A 7 13.86 7.29 -0.13
C VAL A 7 15.12 6.59 -0.63
N LEU A 8 15.25 5.28 -0.40
CA LEU A 8 16.41 4.49 -0.83
C LEU A 8 16.65 4.56 -2.36
N PRO A 9 15.70 4.18 -3.23
CA PRO A 9 15.90 4.25 -4.67
C PRO A 9 16.06 5.68 -5.20
N THR A 10 15.48 6.69 -4.54
CA THR A 10 15.66 8.10 -4.92
C THR A 10 17.07 8.60 -4.62
N LEU A 11 17.60 8.31 -3.42
CA LEU A 11 18.97 8.69 -3.05
C LEU A 11 20.00 7.94 -3.92
N ALA A 12 19.77 6.67 -4.21
CA ALA A 12 20.62 5.90 -5.12
C ALA A 12 20.65 6.51 -6.53
N ASN A 13 19.48 6.94 -7.04
CA ASN A 13 19.38 7.64 -8.33
C ASN A 13 20.20 8.94 -8.37
N TRP A 14 20.12 9.76 -7.31
CA TRP A 14 20.86 11.04 -7.26
C TRP A 14 22.36 10.88 -7.04
N THR A 15 22.77 9.90 -6.26
CA THR A 15 24.19 9.68 -5.92
C THR A 15 24.92 8.81 -6.94
N GLY A 16 24.18 8.11 -7.81
CA GLY A 16 24.74 7.07 -8.68
C GLY A 16 25.17 5.81 -7.91
N ALA A 17 24.81 5.68 -6.63
CA ALA A 17 25.14 4.51 -5.84
C ALA A 17 24.37 3.26 -6.35
N PRO A 18 25.01 2.08 -6.37
CA PRO A 18 24.35 0.86 -6.81
C PRO A 18 23.29 0.42 -5.79
N LEU A 19 22.13 -0.01 -6.29
CA LEU A 19 21.11 -0.68 -5.47
C LEU A 19 21.50 -2.14 -5.18
N PRO A 20 20.99 -2.73 -4.07
CA PRO A 20 21.23 -4.13 -3.74
C PRO A 20 20.86 -5.07 -4.89
N LYS A 21 21.79 -5.96 -5.25
CA LYS A 21 21.55 -6.99 -6.27
C LYS A 21 20.77 -8.15 -5.66
N GLY A 22 19.94 -8.82 -6.49
CA GLY A 22 19.19 -10.00 -6.08
C GLY A 22 18.01 -9.73 -5.14
N ARG A 23 17.62 -8.47 -4.94
CA ARG A 23 16.45 -8.11 -4.14
C ARG A 23 15.51 -7.21 -4.93
N THR A 24 14.21 -7.48 -4.82
CA THR A 24 13.18 -6.58 -5.33
C THR A 24 12.90 -5.50 -4.29
N LEU A 25 12.98 -4.24 -4.69
CA LEU A 25 12.60 -3.11 -3.85
C LEU A 25 11.12 -2.75 -4.07
N ASP A 26 10.39 -2.62 -2.97
CA ASP A 26 9.01 -2.14 -2.97
C ASP A 26 8.92 -0.66 -3.38
N GLY A 27 9.91 0.15 -2.98
CA GLY A 27 10.00 1.55 -3.38
C GLY A 27 10.34 1.77 -4.85
N GLN A 28 10.15 3.00 -5.31
CA GLN A 28 10.61 3.49 -6.61
C GLN A 28 11.28 4.86 -6.49
N SER A 29 12.14 5.22 -7.44
CA SER A 29 12.67 6.58 -7.46
C SER A 29 11.54 7.57 -7.75
N ILE A 30 11.43 8.60 -6.91
CA ILE A 30 10.49 9.71 -7.07
C ILE A 30 11.21 11.02 -7.42
N ALA A 31 12.44 10.95 -7.95
CA ALA A 31 13.26 12.11 -8.30
C ALA A 31 12.54 13.11 -9.21
N ASP A 32 11.80 12.64 -10.22
CA ASP A 32 11.05 13.51 -11.13
C ASP A 32 9.88 14.21 -10.43
N VAL A 33 9.26 13.55 -9.44
CA VAL A 33 8.21 14.16 -8.61
C VAL A 33 8.82 15.28 -7.77
N LEU A 34 9.97 15.03 -7.12
CA LEU A 34 10.63 16.01 -6.26
C LEU A 34 11.25 17.18 -7.03
N THR A 35 11.59 16.99 -8.30
CA THR A 35 12.17 18.02 -9.16
C THR A 35 11.15 18.72 -10.08
N GLY A 36 9.86 18.40 -9.94
CA GLY A 36 8.79 19.02 -10.73
C GLY A 36 8.77 18.61 -12.21
N LYS A 37 9.45 17.52 -12.57
CA LYS A 37 9.51 16.97 -13.94
C LYS A 37 8.44 15.89 -14.20
N ALA A 38 7.83 15.38 -13.14
CA ALA A 38 6.77 14.38 -13.25
C ALA A 38 5.48 14.94 -13.86
N PRO A 39 4.66 14.09 -14.51
CA PRO A 39 3.32 14.47 -14.94
C PRO A 39 2.43 14.84 -13.74
N LYS A 40 1.31 15.53 -14.00
CA LYS A 40 0.37 16.00 -12.96
C LYS A 40 -0.13 14.88 -12.02
N HIS A 41 -0.28 13.67 -12.54
CA HIS A 41 -0.68 12.47 -11.80
C HIS A 41 0.36 11.36 -12.03
N PRO A 42 1.48 11.36 -11.30
CA PRO A 42 2.50 10.35 -11.47
C PRO A 42 2.01 9.01 -10.93
N GLU A 43 2.18 7.97 -11.75
CA GLU A 43 1.90 6.60 -11.33
C GLU A 43 2.91 6.15 -10.27
N HIS A 44 2.43 5.35 -9.33
CA HIS A 44 3.23 4.80 -8.26
C HIS A 44 2.89 3.32 -8.08
N LYS A 45 3.90 2.50 -7.80
CA LYS A 45 3.74 1.10 -7.40
C LYS A 45 2.73 0.97 -6.25
N PRO A 46 2.05 -0.19 -6.11
CA PRO A 46 1.19 -0.43 -4.97
C PRO A 46 1.95 -0.30 -3.65
N ILE A 47 1.32 0.33 -2.65
CA ILE A 47 1.85 0.43 -1.29
C ILE A 47 1.09 -0.55 -0.40
N TYR A 48 1.83 -1.41 0.29
CA TYR A 48 1.27 -2.41 1.21
C TYR A 48 1.40 -1.92 2.65
N TYR A 49 0.33 -2.07 3.44
CA TYR A 49 0.28 -1.63 4.83
C TYR A 49 0.34 -2.84 5.75
N TYR A 50 1.31 -2.82 6.66
CA TYR A 50 1.49 -3.85 7.66
C TYR A 50 1.06 -3.36 9.03
N ASN A 51 0.41 -4.25 9.77
CA ASN A 51 0.07 -4.09 11.17
C ASN A 51 0.52 -5.36 11.92
N ASN A 52 1.43 -5.24 12.89
CA ASN A 52 2.00 -6.37 13.62
C ASN A 52 2.48 -7.52 12.70
N SER A 53 3.26 -7.21 11.67
CA SER A 53 3.78 -8.16 10.67
C SER A 53 2.72 -8.85 9.80
N VAL A 54 1.46 -8.40 9.84
CA VAL A 54 0.40 -8.85 8.95
C VAL A 54 0.12 -7.77 7.92
N CYS A 55 0.21 -8.11 6.64
CA CYS A 55 -0.28 -7.24 5.57
C CYS A 55 -1.81 -7.16 5.66
N GLU A 56 -2.34 -5.96 5.89
CA GLU A 56 -3.79 -5.73 6.05
C GLU A 56 -4.39 -4.89 4.92
N ALA A 57 -3.58 -4.16 4.14
CA ALA A 57 -4.11 -3.36 3.05
C ALA A 57 -3.12 -3.17 1.90
N VAL A 58 -3.65 -2.89 0.71
CA VAL A 58 -2.92 -2.42 -0.47
C VAL A 58 -3.55 -1.12 -0.98
N ARG A 59 -2.72 -0.16 -1.35
CA ARG A 59 -3.14 1.09 -2.00
C ARG A 59 -2.54 1.20 -3.39
N LEU A 60 -3.38 1.53 -4.37
CA LEU A 60 -2.99 1.84 -5.74
C LEU A 60 -3.70 3.11 -6.18
N GLY A 61 -2.92 4.19 -6.40
CA GLY A 61 -3.48 5.51 -6.65
C GLY A 61 -4.42 5.97 -5.53
N ASP A 62 -5.64 6.33 -5.89
CA ASP A 62 -6.63 6.78 -4.92
C ASP A 62 -7.35 5.63 -4.22
N TRP A 63 -7.19 4.40 -4.69
CA TRP A 63 -7.91 3.25 -4.15
C TRP A 63 -7.11 2.54 -3.07
N LYS A 64 -7.78 2.19 -1.97
CA LYS A 64 -7.24 1.37 -0.87
C LYS A 64 -8.17 0.19 -0.63
N TYR A 65 -7.63 -1.02 -0.73
CA TYR A 65 -8.28 -2.26 -0.33
C TYR A 65 -7.72 -2.69 1.01
N ARG A 66 -8.59 -3.07 1.95
CA ARG A 66 -8.23 -3.51 3.30
C ARG A 66 -8.92 -4.82 3.62
N GLU A 67 -8.14 -5.80 4.08
CA GLU A 67 -8.60 -7.10 4.53
C GLU A 67 -7.98 -7.40 5.90
N VAL A 68 -8.79 -7.23 6.94
CA VAL A 68 -8.41 -7.56 8.32
C VAL A 68 -8.96 -8.92 8.64
N LYS A 69 -8.08 -9.84 9.03
CA LYS A 69 -8.48 -11.15 9.56
C LYS A 69 -9.01 -10.98 10.97
N ALA A 70 -9.95 -11.84 11.36
CA ALA A 70 -10.43 -11.85 12.73
C ALA A 70 -9.24 -12.03 13.68
N ASN A 71 -9.06 -11.10 14.61
CA ASN A 71 -8.00 -11.18 15.61
C ASN A 71 -8.65 -11.38 16.98
N ASN A 72 -8.39 -12.56 17.55
CA ASN A 72 -8.83 -12.91 18.90
C ASN A 72 -7.86 -12.38 19.97
N ASN A 73 -6.72 -11.79 19.58
CA ASN A 73 -5.80 -11.15 20.51
C ASN A 73 -6.28 -9.75 20.89
N VAL A 74 -6.35 -9.55 22.19
CA VAL A 74 -6.68 -8.34 22.97
C VAL A 74 -5.63 -7.26 22.70
N GLY A 75 -5.61 -6.70 21.48
CA GLY A 75 -4.57 -5.73 21.05
C GLY A 75 -5.12 -4.43 20.46
N GLY A 76 -6.45 -4.30 20.33
CA GLY A 76 -7.06 -2.99 20.07
C GLY A 76 -6.96 -2.09 21.30
N VAL A 77 -7.16 -0.79 21.12
CA VAL A 77 -7.20 0.25 22.18
C VAL A 77 -8.16 -0.10 23.34
N ALA A 78 -9.02 -1.12 23.19
CA ALA A 78 -9.97 -1.58 24.20
C ALA A 78 -10.02 -3.12 24.39
N GLY A 79 -9.01 -3.88 23.93
CA GLY A 79 -8.94 -5.32 24.22
C GLY A 79 -10.08 -6.20 23.67
N SER A 80 -10.85 -5.70 22.70
CA SER A 80 -11.97 -6.43 22.10
C SER A 80 -11.54 -7.15 20.81
N PRO A 81 -12.13 -8.34 20.50
CA PRO A 81 -11.92 -9.02 19.24
C PRO A 81 -12.28 -8.11 18.07
N LEU A 82 -11.40 -8.02 17.09
CA LEU A 82 -11.72 -7.33 15.84
C LEU A 82 -12.34 -8.33 14.87
N PRO A 83 -13.58 -8.11 14.40
CA PRO A 83 -14.19 -9.00 13.42
C PRO A 83 -13.42 -8.91 12.10
N ALA A 84 -13.44 -10.00 11.33
CA ALA A 84 -12.92 -9.97 9.97
C ALA A 84 -13.68 -8.92 9.16
N LYS A 85 -12.95 -8.09 8.42
CA LYS A 85 -13.52 -7.01 7.60
C LYS A 85 -12.79 -6.91 6.28
N THR A 86 -13.58 -6.74 5.23
CA THR A 86 -13.10 -6.52 3.87
C THR A 86 -13.72 -5.23 3.33
N GLU A 87 -12.87 -4.28 2.98
CA GLU A 87 -13.26 -2.90 2.74
C GLU A 87 -12.52 -2.33 1.52
N LEU A 88 -13.20 -1.47 0.77
CA LEU A 88 -12.62 -0.70 -0.32
C LEU A 88 -12.94 0.78 -0.09
N PHE A 89 -11.91 1.62 -0.19
CA PHE A 89 -12.01 3.06 -0.02
C PHE A 89 -11.39 3.79 -1.21
N ASN A 90 -11.90 4.99 -1.50
CA ASN A 90 -11.28 5.93 -2.41
C ASN A 90 -10.83 7.17 -1.63
N LEU A 91 -9.52 7.31 -1.48
CA LEU A 91 -8.86 8.31 -0.66
C LEU A 91 -8.82 9.70 -1.32
N ALA A 92 -9.18 9.84 -2.60
CA ALA A 92 -9.25 11.16 -3.23
C ALA A 92 -10.39 12.00 -2.66
N TYR A 93 -11.54 11.37 -2.37
CA TYR A 93 -12.71 12.04 -1.82
C TYR A 93 -13.08 11.60 -0.40
N ASP A 94 -12.62 10.42 0.05
CA ASP A 94 -12.81 9.94 1.42
C ASP A 94 -11.47 9.60 2.09
N PRO A 95 -10.63 10.61 2.39
CA PRO A 95 -9.35 10.39 3.07
C PRO A 95 -9.52 9.89 4.52
N SER A 96 -10.73 9.96 5.08
CA SER A 96 -11.05 9.47 6.44
C SER A 96 -11.55 8.02 6.45
N GLU A 97 -11.64 7.35 5.30
CA GLU A 97 -12.06 5.94 5.19
C GLU A 97 -13.42 5.66 5.85
N ARG A 98 -14.37 6.59 5.69
CA ARG A 98 -15.69 6.52 6.32
C ARG A 98 -16.65 5.60 5.59
N THR A 99 -16.53 5.52 4.27
CA THR A 99 -17.50 4.85 3.40
C THR A 99 -16.86 3.66 2.70
N ASN A 100 -17.29 2.46 3.07
CA ASN A 100 -16.87 1.24 2.39
C ASN A 100 -17.67 1.09 1.08
N VAL A 101 -16.99 1.32 -0.04
CA VAL A 101 -17.59 1.31 -1.39
C VAL A 101 -17.35 -0.01 -2.13
N ILE A 102 -17.01 -1.09 -1.42
CA ILE A 102 -16.65 -2.38 -2.04
C ILE A 102 -17.75 -3.00 -2.91
N LYS A 103 -19.02 -2.78 -2.54
CA LYS A 103 -20.19 -3.26 -3.30
C LYS A 103 -20.47 -2.39 -4.53
N GLU A 104 -20.05 -1.14 -4.50
CA GLU A 104 -20.28 -0.17 -5.58
C GLU A 104 -19.22 -0.29 -6.68
N TYR A 105 -18.00 -0.69 -6.33
CA TYR A 105 -16.88 -0.86 -7.28
C TYR A 105 -16.28 -2.27 -7.23
N PRO A 106 -17.05 -3.32 -7.62
CA PRO A 106 -16.60 -4.71 -7.52
C PRO A 106 -15.39 -5.01 -8.40
N GLU A 107 -15.28 -4.38 -9.58
CA GLU A 107 -14.12 -4.55 -10.47
C GLU A 107 -12.82 -4.00 -9.85
N MET A 108 -12.90 -2.83 -9.22
CA MET A 108 -11.76 -2.25 -8.50
C MET A 108 -11.41 -3.08 -7.26
N ALA A 109 -12.41 -3.59 -6.54
CA ALA A 109 -12.20 -4.50 -5.43
C ALA A 109 -11.43 -5.76 -5.88
N GLN A 110 -11.84 -6.38 -6.98
CA GLN A 110 -11.16 -7.56 -7.54
C GLN A 110 -9.73 -7.25 -7.98
N LYS A 111 -9.53 -6.12 -8.66
CA LYS A 111 -8.19 -5.68 -9.08
C LYS A 111 -7.24 -5.51 -7.90
N LEU A 112 -7.66 -4.81 -6.86
CA LEU A 112 -6.82 -4.60 -5.68
C LEU A 112 -6.67 -5.87 -4.85
N LYS A 113 -7.70 -6.73 -4.78
CA LYS A 113 -7.61 -8.04 -4.14
C LYS A 113 -6.55 -8.93 -4.82
N ALA A 114 -6.53 -8.97 -6.16
CA ALA A 114 -5.50 -9.71 -6.89
C ALA A 114 -4.08 -9.21 -6.56
N LEU A 115 -3.88 -7.89 -6.46
CA LEU A 115 -2.60 -7.31 -6.02
C LEU A 115 -2.26 -7.70 -4.58
N PHE A 116 -3.25 -7.65 -3.69
CA PHE A 116 -3.10 -8.03 -2.29
C PHE A 116 -2.67 -9.51 -2.14
N ASP A 117 -3.29 -10.41 -2.89
CA ASP A 117 -3.02 -11.86 -2.83
C ASP A 117 -1.70 -12.25 -3.50
N GLN A 118 -1.28 -11.52 -4.53
CA GLN A 118 0.00 -11.77 -5.21
C GLN A 118 1.20 -11.34 -4.36
N TYR A 119 1.00 -10.45 -3.39
CA TYR A 119 2.10 -9.89 -2.61
C TYR A 119 2.71 -10.95 -1.68
N PRO A 120 4.02 -11.28 -1.83
CA PRO A 120 4.62 -12.44 -1.20
C PRO A 120 4.73 -12.35 0.32
N GLY A 121 4.65 -11.14 0.90
CA GLY A 121 4.37 -10.78 2.31
C GLY A 121 5.29 -11.31 3.43
N MET A 122 5.78 -12.53 3.28
CA MET A 122 6.44 -13.37 4.28
C MET A 122 7.63 -14.15 3.70
N LYS A 123 7.92 -14.00 2.41
CA LYS A 123 9.11 -14.57 1.78
C LYS A 123 10.09 -13.43 1.53
N GLU A 124 11.26 -13.50 2.19
CA GLU A 124 12.39 -12.67 1.78
C GLU A 124 12.62 -12.90 0.27
N ASN A 125 12.76 -11.81 -0.49
CA ASN A 125 13.22 -11.86 -1.87
C ASN A 125 14.73 -12.13 -1.91
#